data_AF-A0A962LZI2-F1
#
_entry.id   AF-A0A962LZI2-F1
#
_cell.length_a   1.000
_cell.length_b   1.000
_cell.length_c   1.000
_cell.angle_alpha   90.00
_cell.angle_beta   90.00
_cell.angle_gamma   90.00
#
_symmetry.space_group_name_H-M   'P 1'
#
loop_
_entity.id
_entity.type
_entity.pdbx_description
1 polymer ?
#
loop_
_entity_poly.entity_id
_entity_poly.type
_entity_poly.pdbx_seq_one_letter_code
_entity_poly.pdbx_strand_id
1 'polypeptide(L)'
;MNEIADQLASLARDSAAAAMLSRTHGQTASPTTMGKEIANVVARLRRQLEQLERVQFLGKINGAVGNYNAHLSAYPDVDWQANAEAFVTSLGLTWNPYTTQIEPHDYMAELFDALARYNTILIDFNRDIWGYISLGYFRQRTVAGEVGSSTMPHKVNP
;
A
#
# COMPACT_ATOMS: atom_id res chain seq x y z
N MET A 1 3.30 -6.47 0.43
CA MET A 1 3.71 -5.13 -0.07
C MET A 1 5.23 -4.96 -0.03
N ASN A 2 5.90 -5.25 1.09
CA ASN A 2 7.37 -5.22 1.18
C ASN A 2 8.05 -6.03 0.07
N GLU A 3 7.57 -7.25 -0.21
CA GLU A 3 8.11 -8.09 -1.29
C GLU A 3 8.16 -7.38 -2.66
N ILE A 4 7.13 -6.62 -3.03
CA ILE A 4 7.10 -5.88 -4.30
C ILE A 4 8.19 -4.81 -4.30
N ALA A 5 8.29 -4.03 -3.21
CA ALA A 5 9.31 -2.98 -3.10
C ALA A 5 10.74 -3.57 -3.12
N ASP A 6 10.95 -4.74 -2.53
CA ASP A 6 12.25 -5.39 -2.47
C ASP A 6 12.66 -6.02 -3.81
N GLN A 7 11.71 -6.66 -4.51
CA GLN A 7 11.95 -7.16 -5.86
C GLN A 7 12.27 -6.01 -6.83
N LEU A 8 11.51 -4.91 -6.77
CA LEU A 8 11.80 -3.71 -7.57
C LEU A 8 13.13 -3.07 -7.18
N ALA A 9 13.49 -3.08 -5.88
CA ALA A 9 14.80 -2.60 -5.44
C ALA A 9 15.94 -3.47 -5.98
N SER A 10 15.75 -4.78 -6.08
CA SER A 10 16.72 -5.67 -6.74
C SER A 10 16.85 -5.33 -8.21
N LEU A 11 15.72 -5.26 -8.93
CA LEU A 11 15.71 -4.93 -10.35
C LEU A 11 16.35 -3.55 -10.63
N ALA A 12 16.12 -2.58 -9.74
CA ALA A 12 16.75 -1.26 -9.82
C ALA A 12 18.29 -1.34 -9.72
N ARG A 13 18.82 -2.18 -8.81
CA ARG A 13 20.27 -2.40 -8.69
C ARG A 13 20.82 -3.13 -9.91
N ASP A 14 20.15 -4.18 -10.35
CA ASP A 14 20.60 -5.03 -11.47
C ASP A 14 20.60 -4.26 -12.80
N SER A 15 19.73 -3.25 -12.94
CA SER A 15 19.62 -2.40 -14.11
C SER A 15 20.20 -0.98 -13.92
N ALA A 16 20.99 -0.75 -12.87
CA ALA A 16 21.50 0.58 -12.51
C ALA A 16 22.34 1.24 -13.62
N ALA A 17 23.08 0.44 -14.39
CA ALA A 17 23.92 0.90 -15.50
C ALA A 17 23.23 0.83 -16.88
N ALA A 18 22.00 0.35 -16.96
CA ALA A 18 21.29 0.18 -18.23
C ALA A 18 20.76 1.53 -18.74
N ALA A 19 21.52 2.20 -19.61
CA ALA A 19 21.15 3.48 -20.19
C ALA A 19 19.82 3.39 -20.95
N MET A 20 18.96 4.40 -20.76
CA MET A 20 17.64 4.49 -21.37
C MET A 20 17.41 5.92 -21.89
N LEU A 21 16.84 6.04 -23.09
CA LEU A 21 16.39 7.33 -23.60
C LEU A 21 15.08 7.72 -22.91
N SER A 22 15.12 8.76 -22.08
CA SER A 22 13.94 9.21 -21.32
C SER A 22 12.87 9.79 -22.23
N ARG A 23 11.63 9.84 -21.71
CA ARG A 23 10.50 10.47 -22.39
C ARG A 23 9.83 11.49 -21.48
N THR A 24 9.69 12.73 -21.95
CA THR A 24 8.90 13.79 -21.31
C THR A 24 7.86 14.28 -22.30
N HIS A 25 6.58 14.33 -21.90
CA HIS A 25 5.45 14.53 -22.84
C HIS A 25 5.45 13.52 -24.02
N GLY A 26 5.98 12.31 -23.79
CA GLY A 26 6.16 11.29 -24.83
C GLY A 26 7.32 11.56 -25.82
N GLN A 27 7.97 12.73 -25.75
CA GLN A 27 9.10 13.10 -26.60
C GLN A 27 10.43 12.67 -26.00
N THR A 28 11.41 12.38 -26.85
CA THR A 28 12.78 12.02 -26.43
C THR A 28 13.40 13.15 -25.61
N ALA A 29 13.97 12.81 -24.46
CA ALA A 29 14.61 13.74 -23.54
C ALA A 29 16.02 13.25 -23.13
N SER A 30 16.68 14.00 -22.25
CA SER A 30 17.99 13.63 -21.70
C SER A 30 18.00 12.19 -21.16
N PRO A 31 19.05 11.40 -21.43
CA PRO A 31 19.11 10.00 -21.00
C PRO A 31 19.01 9.83 -19.47
N THR A 32 18.53 8.65 -19.07
CA THR A 32 18.50 8.14 -17.69
C THR A 32 19.03 6.70 -17.68
N THR A 33 18.89 5.97 -16.57
CA THR A 33 19.05 4.51 -16.54
C THR A 33 17.76 3.83 -16.11
N MET A 34 17.50 2.63 -16.61
CA MET A 34 16.31 1.85 -16.24
C MET A 34 16.25 1.66 -14.72
N GLY A 35 17.38 1.33 -14.09
CA GLY A 35 17.45 1.17 -12.66
C GLY A 35 17.10 2.44 -11.89
N LYS A 36 17.49 3.62 -12.40
CA LYS A 36 17.15 4.91 -11.80
C LYS A 36 15.64 5.19 -11.83
N GLU A 37 14.94 4.84 -12.92
CA GLU A 37 13.49 5.02 -13.00
C GLU A 37 12.75 4.07 -12.06
N ILE A 38 13.18 2.81 -11.95
CA ILE A 38 12.61 1.85 -11.00
C ILE A 38 12.88 2.29 -9.54
N ALA A 39 14.06 2.85 -9.26
CA ALA A 39 14.39 3.36 -7.93
C ALA A 39 13.47 4.50 -7.48
N ASN A 40 12.97 5.35 -8.40
CA ASN A 40 11.96 6.37 -8.07
C ASN A 40 10.67 5.74 -7.53
N VAL A 41 10.23 4.64 -8.15
CA VAL A 41 9.03 3.90 -7.74
C VAL A 41 9.25 3.28 -6.37
N VAL A 42 10.38 2.60 -6.15
CA VAL A 42 10.74 2.00 -4.85
C VAL A 42 10.72 3.05 -3.73
N ALA A 43 11.31 4.23 -3.97
CA ALA A 43 11.32 5.31 -2.98
C ALA A 43 9.89 5.75 -2.62
N ARG A 44 9.00 5.87 -3.61
CA ARG A 44 7.59 6.23 -3.39
C ARG A 44 6.83 5.13 -2.62
N LEU A 45 7.03 3.86 -2.97
CA LEU A 45 6.39 2.71 -2.32
C LEU A 45 6.82 2.60 -0.84
N ARG A 46 8.13 2.69 -0.55
CA ARG A 46 8.65 2.66 0.82
C ARG A 46 8.08 3.76 1.69
N ARG A 47 7.93 4.98 1.15
CA ARG A 47 7.26 6.07 1.86
C ARG A 47 5.81 5.76 2.22
N GLN A 48 5.07 5.04 1.38
CA GLN A 48 3.69 4.65 1.71
C GLN A 48 3.64 3.49 2.69
N LEU A 49 4.59 2.55 2.61
CA LEU A 49 4.74 1.47 3.59
C LEU A 49 4.97 2.00 5.01
N GLU A 50 5.90 2.94 5.17
CA GLU A 50 6.15 3.60 6.45
C GLU A 50 4.90 4.31 7.01
N GLN A 51 4.06 4.87 6.14
CA GLN A 51 2.81 5.52 6.57
C GLN A 51 1.77 4.48 7.00
N LEU A 52 1.62 3.40 6.22
CA LEU A 52 0.68 2.33 6.51
C LEU A 52 1.03 1.61 7.82
N GLU A 53 2.32 1.39 8.08
CA GLU A 53 2.83 0.82 9.33
C GLU A 53 2.59 1.71 10.56
N ARG A 54 2.39 3.03 10.36
CA ARG A 54 2.12 3.99 11.44
C ARG A 54 0.65 4.17 11.74
N VAL A 55 -0.26 3.63 10.93
CA VAL A 55 -1.71 3.75 11.18
C VAL A 55 -2.05 3.02 12.48
N GLN A 56 -2.72 3.73 13.39
CA GLN A 56 -3.13 3.15 14.67
C GLN A 56 -4.43 2.38 14.49
N PHE A 57 -4.45 1.12 14.89
CA PHE A 57 -5.67 0.32 14.90
C PHE A 57 -6.43 0.61 16.18
N LEU A 58 -7.46 1.45 16.09
CA LEU A 58 -8.21 1.92 17.26
C LEU A 58 -9.27 0.91 17.70
N GLY A 59 -9.43 0.75 19.02
CA GLY A 59 -10.46 -0.08 19.64
C GLY A 59 -11.14 0.64 20.80
N LYS A 60 -12.39 0.27 21.10
CA LYS A 60 -13.19 0.89 22.17
C LYS A 60 -14.06 -0.13 22.92
N ILE A 61 -14.34 0.13 24.19
CA ILE A 61 -15.35 -0.58 24.98
C ILE A 61 -15.89 0.31 26.11
N ASN A 62 -17.02 0.98 25.86
CA ASN A 62 -17.58 1.99 26.78
C ASN A 62 -19.12 1.99 26.81
N GLY A 63 -19.71 0.83 26.50
CA GLY A 63 -21.16 0.58 26.61
C GLY A 63 -22.01 1.19 25.50
N ALA A 64 -23.33 1.23 25.74
CA ALA A 64 -24.34 1.50 24.71
C ALA A 64 -24.16 2.83 23.96
N VAL A 65 -23.68 3.87 24.64
CA VAL A 65 -23.54 5.23 24.09
C VAL A 65 -22.25 5.93 24.55
N GLY A 66 -21.21 5.16 24.91
CA GLY A 66 -19.89 5.72 25.21
C GLY A 66 -19.63 6.17 26.67
N ASN A 67 -20.56 5.92 27.59
CA ASN A 67 -20.51 6.49 28.96
C ASN A 67 -20.51 5.44 30.09
N TYR A 68 -20.29 4.16 29.79
CA TYR A 68 -20.24 3.07 30.79
C TYR A 68 -21.51 2.88 31.64
N ASN A 69 -22.64 3.55 31.35
CA ASN A 69 -23.86 3.58 32.19
C ASN A 69 -24.28 2.24 32.83
N ALA A 70 -24.38 1.17 32.04
CA ALA A 70 -24.78 -0.15 32.55
C ALA A 70 -23.74 -0.75 33.51
N HIS A 71 -22.46 -0.51 33.23
CA HIS A 71 -21.34 -0.99 34.04
C HIS A 71 -21.31 -0.28 35.40
N LEU A 72 -21.44 1.05 35.39
CA LEU A 72 -21.51 1.86 36.61
C LEU A 72 -22.77 1.57 37.44
N SER A 73 -23.89 1.24 36.80
CA SER A 73 -25.12 0.84 37.49
C SER A 73 -24.97 -0.47 38.27
N ALA A 74 -24.26 -1.46 37.70
CA ALA A 74 -24.05 -2.75 38.33
C ALA A 74 -22.86 -2.77 39.30
N TYR A 75 -21.79 -2.03 38.99
CA TYR A 75 -20.54 -2.01 39.73
C TYR A 75 -19.98 -0.57 39.77
N PRO A 76 -20.48 0.27 40.69
CA PRO A 76 -20.10 1.69 40.76
C PRO A 76 -18.66 1.92 41.23
N ASP A 77 -18.08 0.97 41.97
CA ASP A 77 -16.75 1.11 42.58
C ASP A 77 -15.60 0.65 41.65
N VAL A 78 -15.92 0.13 40.45
CA VAL A 78 -14.93 -0.28 39.45
C VAL A 78 -14.56 0.92 38.57
N ASP A 79 -13.26 1.18 38.41
CA ASP A 79 -12.78 2.12 37.40
C ASP A 79 -12.92 1.51 36.00
N TRP A 80 -14.08 1.74 35.39
CA TRP A 80 -14.42 1.23 34.07
C TRP A 80 -13.60 1.84 32.95
N GLN A 81 -13.05 3.05 33.14
CA GLN A 81 -12.18 3.67 32.16
C GLN A 81 -10.83 2.93 32.11
N ALA A 82 -10.20 2.72 33.28
CA ALA A 82 -8.98 1.94 33.38
C ALA A 82 -9.19 0.48 32.92
N ASN A 83 -10.33 -0.13 33.26
CA ASN A 83 -10.67 -1.46 32.79
C ASN A 83 -10.79 -1.54 31.26
N ALA A 84 -11.44 -0.56 30.63
CA ALA A 84 -11.61 -0.49 29.19
C ALA A 84 -10.27 -0.33 28.45
N GLU A 85 -9.41 0.57 28.92
CA GLU A 85 -8.06 0.75 28.37
C GLU A 85 -7.24 -0.54 28.48
N ALA A 86 -7.21 -1.16 29.66
CA ALA A 86 -6.50 -2.42 29.87
C ALA A 86 -7.04 -3.54 28.97
N PHE A 87 -8.36 -3.64 28.81
CA PHE A 87 -8.96 -4.63 27.93
C PHE A 87 -8.58 -4.40 26.46
N VAL A 88 -8.76 -3.19 25.94
CA VAL A 88 -8.46 -2.88 24.53
C VAL A 88 -6.96 -3.08 24.22
N THR A 89 -6.08 -2.61 25.10
CA THR A 89 -4.63 -2.75 24.93
C THR A 89 -4.19 -4.22 25.06
N SER A 90 -4.87 -5.04 25.86
CA SER A 90 -4.59 -6.49 25.93
C SER A 90 -4.86 -7.22 24.61
N LEU A 91 -5.68 -6.65 23.72
CA LEU A 91 -5.94 -7.15 22.37
C LEU A 91 -4.92 -6.65 21.33
N GLY A 92 -3.93 -5.86 21.74
CA GLY A 92 -2.93 -5.25 20.85
C GLY A 92 -3.46 -4.04 20.05
N LEU A 93 -4.61 -3.47 20.45
CA LEU A 93 -5.19 -2.29 19.82
C LEU A 93 -4.79 -1.01 20.57
N THR A 94 -4.83 0.11 19.87
CA THR A 94 -4.73 1.44 20.48
C THR A 94 -6.09 1.85 21.03
N TRP A 95 -6.16 2.31 22.27
CA TRP A 95 -7.43 2.61 22.90
C TRP A 95 -8.00 3.95 22.45
N ASN A 96 -9.28 3.96 22.08
CA ASN A 96 -10.07 5.15 21.78
C ASN A 96 -11.05 5.43 22.94
N PRO A 97 -10.75 6.39 23.84
CA PRO A 97 -11.58 6.67 25.01
C PRO A 97 -12.92 7.34 24.68
N TYR A 98 -13.00 8.07 23.57
CA TYR A 98 -14.13 8.93 23.24
C TYR A 98 -14.86 8.43 22.01
N THR A 99 -15.98 7.74 22.23
CA THR A 99 -16.78 7.20 21.15
C THR A 99 -18.27 7.32 21.46
N THR A 100 -19.11 7.14 20.44
CA THR A 100 -20.55 6.96 20.65
C THR A 100 -20.84 5.46 20.87
N GLN A 101 -21.97 4.97 20.37
CA GLN A 101 -22.23 3.53 20.31
C GLN A 101 -21.22 2.79 19.43
N ILE A 102 -20.63 3.44 18.44
CA ILE A 102 -19.65 2.86 17.52
C ILE A 102 -18.26 3.41 17.77
N GLU A 103 -17.23 2.67 17.35
CA GLU A 103 -15.92 3.26 17.06
C GLU A 103 -16.09 4.16 15.81
N PRO A 104 -15.55 5.39 15.77
CA PRO A 104 -15.88 6.36 14.71
C PRO A 104 -15.35 6.03 13.31
N HIS A 105 -14.46 5.03 13.19
CA HIS A 105 -13.88 4.54 11.94
C HIS A 105 -12.91 5.51 11.24
N ASP A 106 -12.45 6.56 11.93
CA ASP A 106 -11.47 7.49 11.38
C ASP A 106 -10.17 6.77 10.98
N TYR A 107 -9.69 5.85 11.82
CA TYR A 107 -8.48 5.08 11.52
C TYR A 107 -8.62 4.16 10.30
N MET A 108 -9.85 3.73 9.97
CA MET A 108 -10.11 2.94 8.77
C MET A 108 -9.95 3.79 7.52
N ALA A 109 -10.38 5.06 7.56
CA ALA A 109 -10.13 6.00 6.47
C ALA A 109 -8.62 6.24 6.30
N GLU A 110 -7.88 6.46 7.40
CA GLU A 110 -6.42 6.60 7.38
C GLU A 110 -5.71 5.39 6.75
N LEU A 111 -6.13 4.18 7.13
CA LEU A 111 -5.62 2.92 6.57
C LEU A 111 -5.89 2.82 5.07
N PHE A 112 -7.13 3.04 4.65
CA PHE A 112 -7.53 2.87 3.25
C PHE A 112 -6.96 3.96 2.35
N ASP A 113 -6.79 5.19 2.84
CA ASP A 113 -6.15 6.24 2.08
C ASP A 113 -4.65 5.96 1.89
N ALA A 114 -3.95 5.45 2.91
CA ALA A 114 -2.56 5.00 2.77
C ALA A 114 -2.43 3.88 1.73
N LEU A 115 -3.35 2.92 1.75
CA LEU A 115 -3.43 1.84 0.78
C LEU A 115 -3.73 2.36 -0.65
N ALA A 116 -4.67 3.28 -0.79
CA ALA A 116 -5.03 3.88 -2.07
C ALA A 116 -3.85 4.63 -2.70
N ARG A 117 -3.07 5.34 -1.89
CA ARG A 117 -1.84 6.01 -2.35
C ARG A 117 -0.77 5.02 -2.82
N TYR A 118 -0.56 3.93 -2.08
CA TYR A 118 0.34 2.85 -2.50
C TYR A 118 -0.10 2.26 -3.85
N ASN A 119 -1.39 1.96 -4.00
CA ASN A 119 -1.94 1.40 -5.24
C ASN A 119 -1.87 2.37 -6.42
N THR A 120 -2.02 3.67 -6.17
CA THR A 120 -1.87 4.69 -7.22
C THR A 120 -0.46 4.70 -7.80
N ILE A 121 0.56 4.50 -6.96
CA ILE A 121 1.95 4.36 -7.42
C ILE A 121 2.13 3.09 -8.26
N LEU A 122 1.46 1.99 -7.90
CA LEU A 122 1.51 0.77 -8.71
C LEU A 122 0.78 0.92 -10.04
N ILE A 123 -0.33 1.66 -10.10
CA ILE A 123 -1.02 1.96 -11.37
C ILE A 123 -0.09 2.74 -12.31
N ASP A 124 0.60 3.75 -11.77
CA ASP A 124 1.59 4.55 -12.48
C ASP A 124 2.73 3.65 -13.02
N PHE A 125 3.31 2.82 -12.15
CA PHE A 125 4.35 1.87 -12.55
C PHE A 125 3.89 0.87 -13.61
N ASN A 126 2.68 0.31 -13.48
CA ASN A 126 2.13 -0.63 -14.45
C ASN A 126 1.95 0.03 -15.84
N ARG A 127 1.55 1.30 -15.87
CA ARG A 127 1.43 2.07 -17.13
C ARG A 127 2.80 2.33 -17.75
N ASP A 128 3.80 2.67 -16.94
CA ASP A 128 5.17 2.86 -17.42
C ASP A 128 5.76 1.56 -17.99
N ILE A 129 5.63 0.43 -17.28
CA ILE A 129 6.08 -0.88 -17.77
C ILE A 129 5.36 -1.27 -19.06
N TRP A 130 4.04 -1.07 -19.15
CA TRP A 130 3.28 -1.28 -20.37
C TRP A 130 3.86 -0.47 -21.54
N GLY A 131 4.18 0.80 -21.30
CA GLY A 131 4.81 1.69 -22.29
C GLY A 131 6.22 1.21 -22.69
N TYR A 132 7.04 0.82 -21.72
CA TYR A 132 8.39 0.31 -21.98
C TYR A 132 8.39 -0.99 -22.78
N ILE A 133 7.41 -1.88 -22.55
CA ILE A 133 7.21 -3.09 -23.36
C ILE A 133 6.79 -2.69 -24.77
N SER A 134 5.85 -1.75 -24.92
CA SER A 134 5.41 -1.26 -26.24
C SER A 134 6.53 -0.58 -27.03
N LEU A 135 7.49 0.07 -26.36
CA LEU A 135 8.66 0.70 -26.97
C LEU A 135 9.83 -0.28 -27.19
N GLY A 136 9.69 -1.54 -26.74
CA GLY A 136 10.72 -2.57 -26.89
C GLY A 136 11.90 -2.45 -25.93
N TYR A 137 11.78 -1.68 -24.84
CA TYR A 137 12.79 -1.64 -23.77
C TYR A 137 12.82 -2.96 -22.98
N PHE A 138 11.67 -3.63 -22.88
CA PHE A 138 11.56 -4.95 -22.28
C PHE A 138 11.04 -5.97 -23.29
N ARG A 139 11.48 -7.21 -23.12
CA ARG A 139 10.87 -8.40 -23.72
C ARG A 139 10.32 -9.29 -22.62
N GLN A 140 9.28 -10.03 -22.96
CA GLN A 140 8.60 -10.92 -22.04
C GLN A 140 9.05 -12.36 -22.31
N ARG A 141 9.33 -13.10 -21.23
CA ARG A 141 9.61 -14.53 -21.33
C ARG A 141 8.31 -15.26 -21.64
N THR A 142 8.28 -16.05 -22.70
CA THR A 142 7.12 -16.89 -23.04
C THR A 142 7.20 -18.25 -22.34
N VAL A 143 6.04 -18.80 -21.96
CA VAL A 143 5.93 -20.18 -21.49
C VAL A 143 5.37 -21.05 -22.61
N ALA A 144 5.95 -22.22 -22.81
CA ALA A 144 5.50 -23.13 -23.86
C ALA A 144 4.03 -23.51 -23.65
N GLY A 145 3.22 -23.36 -24.70
CA GLY A 145 1.77 -23.63 -24.67
C GLY A 145 0.90 -22.41 -24.34
N GLU A 146 1.48 -21.29 -23.90
CA GLU A 146 0.71 -20.06 -23.73
C GLU A 146 0.33 -19.44 -25.08
N VAL A 147 -0.93 -19.03 -25.20
CA VAL A 147 -1.47 -18.35 -26.38
C VAL A 147 -1.61 -16.87 -26.08
N GLY A 148 -0.75 -16.03 -26.64
CA GLY A 148 -0.82 -14.59 -26.46
C GLY A 148 -1.97 -13.91 -27.23
N SER A 149 -2.44 -14.52 -28.32
CA SER A 149 -3.62 -14.07 -29.09
C SER A 149 -4.21 -15.23 -29.87
N SER A 150 -5.54 -15.31 -29.92
CA SER A 150 -6.27 -16.36 -30.65
C SER A 150 -6.01 -16.36 -32.17
N THR A 151 -5.72 -15.19 -32.75
CA THR A 151 -5.55 -15.00 -34.21
C THR A 151 -4.16 -14.55 -34.63
N MET A 152 -3.32 -14.10 -33.69
CA MET A 152 -1.99 -13.56 -33.97
C MET A 152 -0.93 -14.40 -33.23
N PRO A 153 -0.41 -15.49 -33.84
CA PRO A 153 0.45 -16.45 -33.14
C PRO A 153 1.80 -15.87 -32.68
N HIS A 154 2.20 -14.72 -33.21
CA HIS A 154 3.42 -14.02 -32.84
C HIS A 154 3.24 -13.05 -31.66
N LYS A 155 2.01 -12.82 -31.19
CA LYS A 155 1.74 -11.81 -30.18
C LYS A 155 2.08 -12.29 -28.77
N VAL A 156 2.73 -11.42 -28.00
CA VAL A 156 2.95 -11.56 -26.56
C VAL A 156 2.49 -10.26 -25.90
N ASN A 157 1.43 -10.31 -25.10
CA ASN A 157 0.84 -9.13 -24.45
C ASN A 157 1.25 -9.06 -22.98
N PRO A 158 1.59 -7.87 -22.47
CA PRO A 158 1.73 -7.63 -21.03
C PRO A 158 0.39 -7.51 -20.33
#